data_AF-A0A8H7EGR5-F1
#
_entry.id   AF-A0A8H7EGR5-F1
#
_cell.length_a   1.000
_cell.length_b   1.000
_cell.length_c   1.000
_cell.angle_alpha   90.00
_cell.angle_beta   90.00
_cell.angle_gamma   90.00
#
_symmetry.space_group_name_H-M   'P 1'
#
loop_
_entity.id
_entity.type
_entity.pdbx_description
1 polymer ?
#
loop_
_entity_poly.entity_id
_entity_poly.type
_entity_poly.pdbx_seq_one_letter_code
_entity_poly.pdbx_strand_id
1 'polypeptide(L)'
;MSLRLAELQDGPSQWPDIADAARILWLASISPDIIAFRHELPTYYPNTSYSATELWTGLNASRRAVFVAIDENITIAFEGSDRNELVKNTWANAKGPNWWDIPYAVYDGGNRVHSFFRDMWYGMRDETFRALSEAIRNIKEKGSTPRKITIAGFSQGGGVST
;
A
#
# COMPACT_ATOMS: atom_id res chain seq x y z
N MET A 1 16.16 -3.27 -19.08
CA MET A 1 16.52 -2.53 -17.85
C MET A 1 16.09 -3.37 -16.67
N SER A 2 16.99 -3.76 -15.76
CA SER A 2 16.64 -4.50 -14.55
C SER A 2 16.07 -3.51 -13.53
N LEU A 3 14.82 -3.73 -13.09
CA LEU A 3 14.23 -3.02 -11.95
C LEU A 3 14.96 -3.51 -10.70
N ARG A 4 15.74 -2.63 -10.05
CA ARG A 4 16.31 -2.89 -8.73
C ARG A 4 15.45 -2.18 -7.69
N LEU A 5 15.10 -2.91 -6.63
CA LEU A 5 14.62 -2.27 -5.40
C LEU A 5 15.74 -1.35 -4.90
N ALA A 6 15.44 -0.07 -4.75
CA ALA A 6 16.36 0.92 -4.23
C ALA A 6 15.83 1.36 -2.86
N GLU A 7 16.64 1.20 -1.83
CA GLU A 7 16.36 1.84 -0.55
C GLU A 7 16.49 3.35 -0.70
N LEU A 8 15.63 4.08 0.01
CA LEU A 8 15.77 5.52 0.13
C LEU A 8 17.12 5.81 0.83
N GLN A 9 17.94 6.68 0.23
CA GLN A 9 19.15 7.21 0.84
C GLN A 9 18.76 8.29 1.85
N ASP A 10 19.44 8.32 2.99
CA ASP A 10 19.25 9.33 4.03
C ASP A 10 19.74 10.71 3.57
N GLY A 11 18.94 11.41 2.76
CA GLY A 11 19.34 12.70 2.19
C GLY A 11 18.18 13.56 1.65
N PRO A 12 18.34 14.90 1.62
CA PRO A 12 17.31 15.83 1.15
C PRO A 12 16.85 15.62 -0.30
N SER A 13 17.68 14.99 -1.14
CA SER A 13 17.37 14.72 -2.54
C SER A 13 16.12 13.84 -2.73
N GLN A 14 15.73 13.07 -1.72
CA GLN A 14 14.59 12.17 -1.76
C GLN A 14 13.35 12.71 -1.03
N TRP A 15 13.47 13.87 -0.37
CA TRP A 15 12.34 14.49 0.31
C TRP A 15 11.13 14.73 -0.59
N PRO A 16 11.26 15.06 -1.89
CA PRO A 16 10.11 15.16 -2.77
C PRO A 16 9.35 13.83 -2.89
N ASP A 17 10.06 12.70 -3.03
CA ASP A 17 9.45 11.38 -3.14
C ASP A 17 8.78 10.95 -1.83
N ILE A 18 9.41 11.25 -0.69
CA ILE A 18 8.85 11.00 0.65
C ILE A 18 7.60 11.86 0.87
N ALA A 19 7.65 13.15 0.52
CA ALA A 19 6.53 14.06 0.67
C ALA A 19 5.34 13.66 -0.22
N ASP A 20 5.61 13.17 -1.43
CA ASP A 20 4.60 12.65 -2.36
C ASP A 20 3.90 11.40 -1.81
N ALA A 21 4.69 10.42 -1.36
CA ALA A 21 4.18 9.19 -0.75
C ALA A 21 3.37 9.49 0.53
N ALA A 22 3.88 10.37 1.38
CA ALA A 22 3.20 10.80 2.59
C ALA A 22 1.89 11.53 2.29
N ARG A 23 1.84 12.34 1.23
CA ARG A 23 0.61 13.01 0.79
C ARG A 23 -0.45 12.01 0.35
N ILE A 24 -0.10 11.02 -0.46
CA ILE A 24 -1.05 9.99 -0.90
C ILE A 24 -1.56 9.18 0.29
N LEU A 25 -0.68 8.78 1.21
CA LEU A 25 -1.06 8.09 2.46
C LEU A 25 -2.00 8.92 3.33
N TRP A 26 -1.70 10.22 3.48
CA TRP A 26 -2.52 11.14 4.26
C TRP A 26 -3.91 11.33 3.63
N LEU A 27 -3.97 11.58 2.33
CA LEU A 27 -5.23 11.70 1.59
C LEU A 27 -6.06 10.42 1.68
N ALA A 28 -5.45 9.25 1.53
CA ALA A 28 -6.15 7.98 1.70
C ALA A 28 -6.76 7.88 3.10
N SER A 29 -5.97 8.22 4.13
CA SER A 29 -6.39 8.12 5.53
C SER A 29 -7.57 9.03 5.90
N ILE A 30 -7.70 10.20 5.25
CA ILE A 30 -8.82 11.14 5.51
C ILE A 30 -10.00 10.97 4.54
N SER A 31 -9.80 10.27 3.43
CA SER A 31 -10.80 9.99 2.40
C SER A 31 -10.99 8.47 2.25
N PRO A 32 -11.75 7.83 3.16
CA PRO A 32 -11.98 6.39 3.11
C PRO A 32 -12.78 5.97 1.87
N ASP A 33 -13.61 6.87 1.33
CA ASP A 33 -14.32 6.69 0.07
C ASP A 33 -13.38 6.98 -1.12
N ILE A 34 -13.26 6.04 -2.06
CA ILE A 34 -12.37 6.15 -3.21
C ILE A 34 -12.79 7.24 -4.22
N ILE A 35 -14.08 7.54 -4.34
CA ILE A 35 -14.60 8.61 -5.19
C ILE A 35 -14.19 9.95 -4.60
N ALA A 36 -14.39 10.15 -3.30
CA ALA A 36 -13.93 11.35 -2.60
C ALA A 36 -12.41 11.54 -2.71
N PHE A 37 -11.65 10.46 -2.50
CA PHE A 37 -10.19 10.47 -2.68
C PHE A 37 -9.79 10.91 -4.10
N ARG A 38 -10.41 10.36 -5.14
CA ARG A 38 -10.15 10.73 -6.54
C ARG A 38 -10.50 12.18 -6.85
N HIS A 39 -11.47 12.76 -6.15
CA HIS A 39 -11.84 14.18 -6.29
C HIS A 39 -10.84 15.13 -5.65
N GLU A 40 -10.08 14.68 -4.64
CA GLU A 40 -9.03 15.48 -3.99
C GLU A 40 -7.70 15.50 -4.77
N LEU A 41 -7.40 14.44 -5.53
CA LEU A 41 -6.13 14.34 -6.27
C LEU A 41 -5.81 15.55 -7.18
N PRO A 42 -6.75 16.13 -7.95
CA PRO A 42 -6.49 17.31 -8.79
C PRO A 42 -5.95 18.53 -8.03
N THR A 43 -6.30 18.69 -6.75
CA THR A 43 -5.82 19.80 -5.91
C THR A 43 -4.30 19.75 -5.72
N TYR A 44 -3.73 18.54 -5.72
CA TYR A 44 -2.31 18.31 -5.47
C TYR A 44 -1.52 17.94 -6.73
N TYR A 45 -2.21 17.39 -7.73
CA TYR A 45 -1.63 16.93 -9.00
C TYR A 45 -2.37 17.54 -10.20
N PRO A 46 -2.34 18.88 -10.34
CA PRO A 46 -3.07 19.54 -11.41
C PRO A 46 -2.49 19.16 -12.79
N ASN A 47 -3.37 19.02 -13.78
CA ASN A 47 -3.03 18.69 -15.17
C ASN A 47 -2.33 17.34 -15.37
N THR A 48 -2.46 16.41 -14.43
CA THR A 48 -1.93 15.05 -14.54
C THR A 48 -3.04 14.05 -14.89
N SER A 49 -2.67 12.95 -15.52
CA SER A 49 -3.57 11.83 -15.70
C SER A 49 -3.44 10.87 -14.53
N TYR A 50 -4.54 10.60 -13.82
CA TYR A 50 -4.52 9.73 -12.65
C TYR A 50 -5.57 8.61 -12.69
N SER A 51 -5.23 7.51 -12.06
CA SER A 51 -6.16 6.43 -11.72
C SER A 51 -5.87 5.98 -10.29
N ALA A 52 -6.92 5.82 -9.49
CA ALA A 52 -6.78 5.31 -8.12
C ALA A 52 -7.75 4.16 -7.89
N THR A 53 -7.33 3.07 -7.27
CA THR A 53 -8.17 1.92 -6.94
C THR A 53 -7.96 1.54 -5.48
N GLU A 54 -9.04 1.16 -4.83
CA GLU A 54 -9.00 0.66 -3.47
C GLU A 54 -8.61 -0.81 -3.41
N LEU A 55 -7.81 -1.16 -2.41
CA LEU A 55 -7.37 -2.53 -2.14
C LEU A 55 -7.93 -2.98 -0.80
N TRP A 56 -8.54 -4.16 -0.83
CA TRP A 56 -9.25 -4.75 0.30
C TRP A 56 -8.64 -6.09 0.65
N THR A 57 -8.48 -6.36 1.94
CA THR A 57 -7.96 -7.66 2.40
C THR A 57 -9.00 -8.78 2.29
N GLY A 58 -10.28 -8.45 2.16
CA GLY A 58 -11.40 -9.39 2.32
C GLY A 58 -11.63 -9.85 3.78
N LEU A 59 -10.69 -9.55 4.68
CA LEU A 59 -10.75 -9.84 6.11
C LEU A 59 -11.34 -8.66 6.91
N ASN A 60 -11.21 -7.45 6.38
CA ASN A 60 -11.59 -6.21 7.04
C ASN A 60 -12.76 -5.56 6.29
N ALA A 61 -13.65 -4.92 7.04
CA ALA A 61 -14.76 -4.14 6.49
C ALA A 61 -14.34 -2.76 5.96
N SER A 62 -13.04 -2.42 6.00
CA SER A 62 -12.50 -1.19 5.45
C SER A 62 -11.30 -1.42 4.55
N ARG A 63 -11.15 -0.53 3.57
CA ARG A 63 -10.01 -0.43 2.64
C ARG A 63 -8.70 -0.42 3.43
N ARG A 64 -7.66 -1.06 2.87
CA ARG A 64 -6.34 -1.18 3.51
C ARG A 64 -5.18 -0.69 2.70
N ALA A 65 -5.40 -0.45 1.42
CA ALA A 65 -4.47 0.33 0.65
C ALA A 65 -5.20 1.05 -0.49
N VAL A 66 -4.55 2.08 -1.00
CA VAL A 66 -4.88 2.66 -2.30
C VAL A 66 -3.74 2.39 -3.26
N PHE A 67 -4.08 1.94 -4.45
CA PHE A 67 -3.21 1.96 -5.62
C PHE A 67 -3.47 3.25 -6.37
N VAL A 68 -2.44 4.04 -6.67
CA VAL A 68 -2.55 5.30 -7.41
C VAL A 68 -1.51 5.32 -8.50
N ALA A 69 -1.92 5.55 -9.75
CA ALA A 69 -1.01 5.89 -10.84
C ALA A 69 -1.24 7.36 -11.21
N ILE A 70 -0.16 8.13 -11.28
CA ILE A 70 -0.12 9.53 -11.70
C ILE A 70 0.96 9.63 -12.77
N ASP A 71 0.53 9.80 -14.02
CA ASP A 71 1.39 9.74 -15.21
C ASP A 71 2.27 8.47 -15.21
N GLU A 72 3.60 8.58 -15.18
CA GLU A 72 4.52 7.43 -15.14
C GLU A 72 4.85 6.90 -13.73
N ASN A 73 4.28 7.50 -12.69
CA ASN A 73 4.57 7.15 -11.31
C ASN A 73 3.42 6.36 -10.70
N ILE A 74 3.75 5.26 -10.03
CA ILE A 74 2.79 4.40 -9.35
C ILE A 74 3.10 4.45 -7.86
N THR A 75 2.09 4.60 -7.03
CA THR A 75 2.19 4.55 -5.58
C THR A 75 1.18 3.55 -5.03
N ILE A 76 1.66 2.62 -4.20
CA ILE A 76 0.82 1.70 -3.42
C ILE A 76 0.95 2.13 -1.96
N ALA A 77 -0.12 2.70 -1.41
CA ALA A 77 -0.14 3.30 -0.09
C ALA A 77 -0.99 2.44 0.85
N PHE A 78 -0.34 1.75 1.79
CA PHE A 78 -0.94 0.90 2.81
C PHE A 78 -1.33 1.71 4.04
N GLU A 79 -2.62 1.70 4.36
CA GLU A 79 -3.21 2.47 5.43
C GLU A 79 -2.94 1.83 6.79
N GLY A 80 -3.05 2.65 7.84
CA GLY A 80 -2.94 2.17 9.22
C GLY A 80 -4.20 1.45 9.70
N SER A 81 -4.32 1.36 11.03
CA SER A 81 -5.48 0.75 11.68
C SER A 81 -6.76 1.57 11.48
N ASP A 82 -7.88 0.89 11.30
CA ASP A 82 -9.23 1.45 11.34
C ASP A 82 -9.78 1.38 12.78
N ARG A 83 -10.66 2.31 13.14
CA ARG A 83 -11.32 2.33 14.46
C ARG A 83 -12.28 1.15 14.64
N ASN A 84 -12.83 0.62 13.56
CA ASN A 84 -13.80 -0.47 13.51
C ASN A 84 -13.13 -1.84 13.29
N GLU A 85 -11.80 -1.95 13.33
CA GLU A 85 -11.14 -3.25 13.29
C GLU A 85 -11.50 -4.09 14.51
N LEU A 86 -12.07 -5.26 14.22
CA LEU A 86 -12.73 -6.11 15.20
C LEU A 86 -11.77 -6.65 16.27
N VAL A 87 -10.44 -6.52 16.16
CA VAL A 87 -9.56 -7.13 17.17
C VAL A 87 -8.19 -6.47 17.38
N LYS A 88 -8.15 -5.24 17.91
CA LYS A 88 -6.92 -4.69 18.55
C LYS A 88 -6.31 -5.62 19.62
N ASN A 89 -7.11 -6.54 20.17
CA ASN A 89 -6.68 -7.53 21.17
C ASN A 89 -5.85 -8.71 20.62
N THR A 90 -5.71 -8.86 19.30
CA THR A 90 -4.87 -9.94 18.70
C THR A 90 -3.48 -9.45 18.27
N TRP A 91 -3.12 -8.21 18.63
CA TRP A 91 -2.01 -7.49 18.00
C TRP A 91 -0.78 -7.35 18.90
N ALA A 92 -0.91 -7.61 20.21
CA ALA A 92 0.17 -7.43 21.16
C ALA A 92 0.90 -8.76 21.41
N ASN A 93 2.04 -8.89 20.72
CA ASN A 93 3.06 -9.93 20.81
C ASN A 93 2.73 -11.24 20.09
N ALA A 94 3.75 -11.78 19.41
CA ALA A 94 3.92 -13.22 19.26
C ALA A 94 3.73 -13.91 20.62
N LYS A 95 2.51 -14.36 20.90
CA LYS A 95 2.15 -15.29 21.97
C LYS A 95 1.73 -16.53 21.20
N GLY A 96 2.22 -17.73 21.43
CA GLY A 96 2.22 -18.56 22.64
C GLY A 96 1.67 -19.95 22.19
N PRO A 97 1.71 -21.04 23.00
CA PRO A 97 1.36 -22.39 22.53
C PRO A 97 -0.15 -22.75 22.55
N ASN A 98 -1.07 -21.81 22.76
CA ASN A 98 -2.50 -22.10 22.92
C ASN A 98 -3.34 -21.75 21.67
N TRP A 99 -4.52 -22.34 21.49
CA TRP A 99 -5.35 -22.14 20.28
C TRP A 99 -5.99 -20.75 20.13
N TRP A 100 -5.80 -19.86 21.10
CA TRP A 100 -6.18 -18.44 21.09
C TRP A 100 -4.98 -17.49 20.88
N ASP A 101 -3.84 -18.04 20.46
CA ASP A 101 -2.61 -17.30 20.17
C ASP A 101 -2.56 -16.89 18.69
N ILE A 102 -3.24 -15.80 18.36
CA ILE A 102 -3.11 -15.08 17.09
C ILE A 102 -1.95 -14.11 17.32
N PRO A 103 -0.68 -14.46 17.03
CA PRO A 103 -0.12 -14.85 15.72
C PRO A 103 0.52 -16.26 15.67
N TYR A 104 0.33 -16.98 14.57
CA TYR A 104 0.93 -18.30 14.33
C TYR A 104 2.26 -18.19 13.55
N ALA A 105 3.16 -19.17 13.73
CA ALA A 105 4.43 -19.17 13.01
C ALA A 105 4.19 -19.37 11.51
N VAL A 106 4.61 -18.40 10.71
CA VAL A 106 4.59 -18.44 9.25
C VAL A 106 5.96 -18.08 8.73
N TYR A 107 6.31 -18.67 7.58
CA TYR A 107 7.62 -18.49 6.98
C TYR A 107 7.46 -18.07 5.52
N ASP A 108 8.28 -17.12 5.10
CA ASP A 108 8.42 -16.71 3.70
C ASP A 108 9.91 -16.73 3.33
N GLY A 109 10.27 -17.46 2.29
CA GLY A 109 11.68 -17.68 1.91
C GLY A 109 12.57 -18.25 3.02
N GLY A 110 11.99 -19.00 3.98
CA GLY A 110 12.70 -19.54 5.15
C GLY A 110 12.82 -18.57 6.33
N ASN A 111 12.40 -17.31 6.18
CA ASN A 111 12.39 -16.32 7.25
C ASN A 111 11.03 -16.31 7.96
N ARG A 112 11.05 -16.22 9.29
CA ARG A 112 9.80 -16.06 10.07
C ARG A 112 9.24 -14.65 9.87
N VAL A 113 8.00 -14.56 9.44
CA VAL A 113 7.29 -13.28 9.26
C VAL A 113 6.08 -13.18 10.19
N HIS A 114 5.58 -11.97 10.41
CA HIS A 114 4.41 -11.76 11.26
C HIS A 114 3.15 -12.19 10.50
N SER A 115 2.41 -13.20 11.01
CA SER A 115 1.28 -13.80 10.28
C SER A 115 0.21 -12.80 9.88
N PHE A 116 -0.11 -11.85 10.77
CA PHE A 116 -1.07 -10.78 10.45
C PHE A 116 -0.69 -9.97 9.21
N PHE A 117 0.54 -9.45 9.13
CA PHE A 117 0.96 -8.64 7.97
C PHE A 117 1.03 -9.47 6.69
N ARG A 118 1.49 -10.72 6.79
CA ARG A 118 1.45 -11.67 5.68
C ARG A 118 0.01 -11.87 5.19
N ASP A 119 -0.92 -12.17 6.08
CA ASP A 119 -2.30 -12.49 5.70
C ASP A 119 -3.01 -11.26 5.13
N MET A 120 -2.76 -10.05 5.66
CA MET A 120 -3.22 -8.80 5.04
C MET A 120 -2.68 -8.61 3.63
N TRP A 121 -1.37 -8.83 3.42
CA TRP A 121 -0.77 -8.75 2.09
C TRP A 121 -1.40 -9.77 1.14
N TYR A 122 -1.52 -11.03 1.56
CA TYR A 122 -2.06 -12.10 0.74
C TYR A 122 -3.53 -11.85 0.36
N GLY A 123 -4.32 -11.22 1.23
CA GLY A 123 -5.69 -10.81 0.92
C GLY A 123 -5.79 -9.75 -0.19
N MET A 124 -4.76 -8.91 -0.36
CA MET A 124 -4.74 -7.82 -1.37
C MET A 124 -3.84 -8.11 -2.57
N ARG A 125 -2.95 -9.09 -2.48
CA ARG A 125 -1.82 -9.29 -3.42
C ARG A 125 -2.28 -9.42 -4.87
N ASP A 126 -3.28 -10.26 -5.12
CA ASP A 126 -3.69 -10.56 -6.50
C ASP A 126 -4.35 -9.33 -7.15
N GLU A 127 -5.17 -8.61 -6.40
CA GLU A 127 -5.77 -7.34 -6.83
C GLU A 127 -4.71 -6.25 -7.03
N THR A 128 -3.70 -6.20 -6.16
CA THR A 128 -2.54 -5.30 -6.29
C THR A 128 -1.78 -5.57 -7.59
N PHE A 129 -1.48 -6.83 -7.89
CA PHE A 129 -0.80 -7.20 -9.14
C PHE A 129 -1.66 -6.97 -10.38
N ARG A 130 -2.98 -7.14 -10.28
CA ARG A 130 -3.92 -6.79 -11.35
C ARG A 130 -3.89 -5.29 -11.63
N ALA A 131 -4.05 -4.45 -10.60
CA ALA A 131 -3.99 -3.00 -10.72
C ALA A 131 -2.64 -2.52 -11.26
N LEU A 132 -1.54 -3.12 -10.80
CA LEU A 132 -0.19 -2.84 -11.32
C LEU A 132 -0.08 -3.16 -12.81
N SER A 133 -0.55 -4.33 -13.23
CA SER A 133 -0.53 -4.75 -14.63
C SER A 133 -1.34 -3.83 -15.53
N GLU A 134 -2.53 -3.42 -15.08
CA GLU A 134 -3.40 -2.48 -15.79
C GLU A 134 -2.77 -1.09 -15.90
N ALA A 135 -2.20 -0.56 -14.81
CA ALA A 135 -1.52 0.74 -14.84
C ALA A 135 -0.33 0.74 -15.79
N ILE A 136 0.52 -0.29 -15.75
CA ILE A 136 1.66 -0.43 -16.66
C ILE A 136 1.20 -0.50 -18.12
N ARG A 137 0.11 -1.23 -18.40
CA ARG A 137 -0.48 -1.28 -19.73
C ARG A 137 -0.95 0.10 -20.18
N ASN A 138 -1.71 0.81 -19.35
CA ASN A 138 -2.26 2.12 -19.67
C ASN A 138 -1.15 3.17 -19.91
N ILE A 139 -0.06 3.12 -19.14
CA ILE A 139 1.12 3.98 -19.33
C ILE A 139 1.77 3.71 -20.69
N LYS A 140 1.91 2.42 -21.07
CA LYS A 140 2.46 2.01 -22.36
C LYS A 140 1.57 2.40 -23.54
N GLU A 141 0.26 2.27 -23.42
CA GLU A 141 -0.70 2.65 -24.46
C GLU A 141 -0.68 4.15 -24.75
N LYS A 142 -0.30 4.98 -23.76
CA LYS A 142 -0.05 6.42 -23.93
C LYS A 142 1.32 6.75 -24.53
N GLY A 143 2.12 5.73 -24.90
CA GLY A 143 3.46 5.93 -25.47
C GLY A 143 4.55 6.22 -24.45
N SER A 144 4.31 5.96 -23.16
CA SER A 144 5.28 6.20 -22.08
C SER A 144 5.72 4.89 -21.41
N THR A 145 6.58 4.96 -20.40
CA THR A 145 7.03 3.80 -19.60
C THR A 145 7.01 4.12 -18.11
N PRO A 146 6.63 3.16 -17.24
CA PRO A 146 6.67 3.38 -15.80
C PRO A 146 8.06 3.83 -15.35
N ARG A 147 8.13 4.96 -14.65
CA ARG A 147 9.38 5.56 -14.17
C ARG A 147 9.72 5.11 -12.76
N LYS A 148 8.70 4.99 -11.90
CA LYS A 148 8.87 4.71 -10.48
C LYS A 148 7.65 3.98 -9.93
N ILE A 149 7.89 3.02 -9.05
CA ILE A 149 6.87 2.40 -8.21
C ILE A 149 7.27 2.68 -6.76
N THR A 150 6.44 3.42 -6.05
CA THR A 150 6.59 3.74 -4.64
C THR A 150 5.69 2.82 -3.83
N ILE A 151 6.25 2.14 -2.83
CA ILE A 151 5.48 1.38 -1.86
C ILE A 151 5.63 2.10 -0.53
N ALA A 152 4.52 2.49 0.09
CA ALA A 152 4.54 3.24 1.32
C ALA A 152 3.47 2.71 2.28
N GLY A 153 3.75 2.77 3.58
CA GLY A 153 2.82 2.31 4.60
C GLY A 153 2.93 3.15 5.87
N PHE A 154 1.80 3.36 6.54
CA PHE A 154 1.76 4.03 7.84
C PHE A 154 1.29 3.06 8.94
N SER A 155 1.98 3.06 10.08
CA SER A 155 1.65 2.21 11.24
C SER A 155 1.58 0.73 10.81
N GLN A 156 0.43 0.05 10.98
CA GLN A 156 0.24 -1.33 10.50
C GLN A 156 0.46 -1.49 9.00
N GLY A 157 0.09 -0.49 8.20
CA GLY A 157 0.37 -0.49 6.76
C GLY A 157 1.85 -0.58 6.45
N GLY A 158 2.72 -0.05 7.32
CA GLY A 158 4.18 -0.19 7.22
C GLY A 158 4.65 -1.64 7.38
N GLY A 159 3.95 -2.41 8.23
CA GLY A 159 4.21 -3.84 8.39
C GLY A 159 3.76 -4.66 7.18
N VAL A 160 2.68 -4.27 6.50
CA VAL A 160 2.18 -4.93 5.28
C VAL A 160 3.01 -4.56 4.05
N SER A 161 3.57 -3.36 4.00
CA SER A 161 4.32 -2.84 2.85
C SER A 161 5.76 -3.38 2.71
N THR A 162 6.25 -4.14 3.70
CA THR A 162 7.63 -4.66 3.77
C THR A 162 7.69 -6.11 3.33
#